data_AF-A0A2U2N526-F1
#
_entry.id   AF-A0A2U2N526-F1
#
_cell.length_a   1.000
_cell.length_b   1.000
_cell.length_c   1.000
_cell.angle_alpha   90.00
_cell.angle_beta   90.00
_cell.angle_gamma   90.00
#
_symmetry.space_group_name_H-M   'P 1'
#
loop_
_entity.id
_entity.type
_entity.pdbx_description
1 polymer ?
#
loop_
_entity_poly.entity_id
_entity_poly.type
_entity_poly.pdbx_seq_one_letter_code
_entity_poly.pdbx_strand_id
1 'polypeptide(L)'
;MLGRAGAAALIIARIGTVFLWIAAAVTAIVLVVFIVASGTLTAGYNRLDLSVGGVFSISLTGQVLDYSIFLQPYDDAPINTVAVIATGLARTAVYALLALAFGQVAALCDELKTWVEHADPASPSPFRAVIAERLSRMGWYLIAAPVVALVNYIVCSIAGASGSASLWMSGLLVMIGIMLLLLVRIFDYGMSLEREVDGLL
;
A
#
# COMPACT_ATOMS: atom_id res chain seq x y z
N MET A 1 18.16 -8.74 -23.50
CA MET A 1 17.93 -9.19 -22.10
C MET A 1 16.91 -8.32 -21.34
N LEU A 2 16.80 -7.01 -21.62
CA LEU A 2 15.77 -6.12 -21.03
C LEU A 2 14.31 -6.62 -21.23
N GLY A 3 13.96 -7.19 -22.38
CA GLY A 3 12.57 -7.61 -22.68
C GLY A 3 12.03 -8.73 -21.79
N ARG A 4 12.88 -9.69 -21.37
CA ARG A 4 12.46 -10.80 -20.47
C ARG A 4 12.35 -10.33 -19.02
N ALA A 5 13.27 -9.48 -18.57
CA ALA A 5 13.25 -8.91 -17.23
C ALA A 5 12.06 -7.95 -17.03
N GLY A 6 11.76 -7.11 -18.03
CA GLY A 6 10.58 -6.23 -18.01
C GLY A 6 9.25 -6.99 -17.99
N ALA A 7 9.14 -8.08 -18.77
CA ALA A 7 7.95 -8.93 -18.76
C ALA A 7 7.75 -9.63 -17.41
N ALA A 8 8.81 -10.14 -16.79
CA ALA A 8 8.73 -10.76 -15.47
C ALA A 8 8.31 -9.74 -14.38
N ALA A 9 8.89 -8.54 -14.40
CA ALA A 9 8.54 -7.47 -13.47
C ALA A 9 7.07 -7.06 -13.58
N LEU A 10 6.54 -6.97 -14.80
CA LEU A 10 5.12 -6.65 -15.05
C LEU A 10 4.19 -7.72 -14.46
N ILE A 11 4.50 -9.00 -14.68
CA ILE A 11 3.68 -10.11 -14.18
C ILE A 11 3.67 -10.11 -12.65
N ILE A 12 4.84 -9.96 -12.03
CA ILE A 12 4.99 -9.91 -10.57
C ILE A 12 4.21 -8.72 -10.00
N ALA A 13 4.30 -7.54 -10.62
CA ALA A 13 3.59 -6.35 -10.17
C ALA A 13 2.07 -6.54 -10.23
N ARG A 14 1.53 -7.10 -11.33
CA ARG A 14 0.09 -7.38 -11.46
C ARG A 14 -0.41 -8.40 -10.44
N ILE A 15 0.33 -9.49 -10.24
CA ILE A 15 0.00 -10.50 -9.24
C ILE A 15 -0.03 -9.87 -7.85
N GLY A 16 0.98 -9.05 -7.53
CA GLY A 16 1.04 -8.29 -6.28
C GLY A 16 -0.17 -7.39 -6.07
N THR A 17 -0.57 -6.61 -7.10
CA THR A 17 -1.77 -5.77 -7.06
C THR A 17 -3.03 -6.57 -6.76
N VAL A 18 -3.26 -7.68 -7.48
CA VAL A 18 -4.46 -8.51 -7.31
C VAL A 18 -4.50 -9.10 -5.90
N PHE A 19 -3.37 -9.63 -5.42
CA PHE A 19 -3.28 -10.20 -4.09
C PHE A 19 -3.58 -9.16 -2.99
N LEU A 20 -3.08 -7.93 -3.13
CA LEU A 20 -3.33 -6.86 -2.17
C LEU A 20 -4.79 -6.39 -2.18
N TRP A 21 -5.45 -6.35 -3.34
CA TRP A 21 -6.88 -6.08 -3.42
C TRP A 21 -7.73 -7.17 -2.76
N ILE A 22 -7.36 -8.44 -2.94
CA ILE A 22 -8.01 -9.55 -2.25
C ILE A 22 -7.83 -9.41 -0.73
N ALA A 23 -6.62 -9.12 -0.26
CA ALA A 23 -6.36 -8.90 1.16
C ALA A 23 -7.16 -7.72 1.75
N ALA A 24 -7.27 -6.61 1.00
CA ALA A 24 -8.10 -5.46 1.36
C ALA A 24 -9.58 -5.85 1.47
N ALA A 25 -10.12 -6.55 0.46
CA ALA A 25 -11.51 -6.99 0.44
C ALA A 25 -11.83 -7.94 1.60
N VAL A 26 -10.97 -8.94 1.85
CA VAL A 26 -11.13 -9.87 2.97
C VAL A 26 -11.13 -9.13 4.30
N THR A 27 -10.20 -8.19 4.51
CA THR A 27 -10.13 -7.38 5.74
C THR A 27 -11.39 -6.54 5.93
N ALA A 28 -11.89 -5.92 4.86
CA ALA A 28 -13.13 -5.15 4.89
C ALA A 28 -14.34 -6.02 5.23
N ILE A 29 -14.44 -7.22 4.64
CA ILE A 29 -15.53 -8.17 4.94
C ILE A 29 -15.50 -8.58 6.40
N VAL A 30 -14.33 -8.92 6.93
CA VAL A 30 -14.16 -9.29 8.35
C VAL A 30 -14.58 -8.14 9.27
N LEU A 31 -14.20 -6.91 8.92
CA LEU A 31 -14.62 -5.72 9.67
C LEU A 31 -16.15 -5.53 9.64
N VAL A 32 -16.79 -5.71 8.49
CA VAL A 32 -18.26 -5.62 8.37
C VAL A 32 -18.93 -6.69 9.20
N VAL A 33 -18.44 -7.93 9.16
CA VAL A 33 -18.93 -9.03 10.00
C VAL A 33 -18.78 -8.69 11.48
N PHE A 34 -17.66 -8.10 11.89
CA PHE A 34 -17.46 -7.63 13.27
C PHE A 34 -18.49 -6.57 13.69
N ILE A 35 -18.82 -5.63 12.81
CA ILE A 35 -19.81 -4.57 13.10
C ILE A 35 -21.23 -5.15 13.22
N VAL A 36 -21.59 -6.09 12.35
CA VAL A 36 -22.96 -6.65 12.28
C VAL A 36 -23.18 -7.76 13.30
N ALA A 37 -22.15 -8.56 13.58
CA ALA A 37 -22.23 -9.76 14.40
C ALA A 37 -21.01 -9.83 15.34
N SER A 38 -20.83 -8.83 16.20
CA SER A 38 -19.71 -8.74 17.15
C SER A 38 -19.59 -9.95 18.08
N GLY A 39 -20.70 -10.66 18.34
CA GLY A 39 -20.75 -11.87 19.16
C GLY A 39 -20.25 -13.16 18.51
N THR A 40 -19.93 -13.17 17.21
CA THR A 40 -19.42 -14.38 16.52
C THR A 40 -17.89 -14.48 16.50
N LEU A 41 -17.19 -13.49 17.07
CA LEU A 41 -15.73 -13.44 17.10
C LEU A 41 -15.21 -13.89 18.45
N THR A 42 -14.25 -14.81 18.43
CA THR A 42 -13.45 -15.15 19.61
C THR A 42 -12.27 -14.21 19.67
N ALA A 43 -12.21 -13.39 20.72
CA ALA A 43 -11.05 -12.55 20.98
C ALA A 43 -9.91 -13.36 21.59
N GLY A 44 -8.70 -13.11 21.11
CA GLY A 44 -7.45 -13.53 21.71
C GLY A 44 -6.47 -12.37 21.78
N TYR A 45 -5.34 -12.59 22.44
CA TYR A 45 -4.29 -11.58 22.59
C TYR A 45 -3.89 -10.98 21.21
N ASN A 46 -4.21 -9.70 20.98
CA ASN A 46 -3.90 -8.96 19.75
C ASN A 46 -4.56 -9.50 18.44
N ARG A 47 -5.55 -10.39 18.55
CA ARG A 47 -6.17 -11.05 17.39
C ARG A 47 -7.65 -11.33 17.65
N LEU A 48 -8.48 -11.04 16.66
CA LEU A 48 -9.87 -11.49 16.63
C LEU A 48 -9.99 -12.61 15.61
N ASP A 49 -10.46 -13.78 16.04
CA ASP A 49 -10.68 -14.93 15.18
C ASP A 49 -12.17 -15.14 14.88
N LEU A 50 -12.48 -15.27 13.59
CA LEU A 50 -13.74 -15.78 13.08
C LEU A 50 -13.55 -17.24 12.70
N SER A 51 -14.20 -18.15 13.45
CA SER A 51 -14.27 -19.56 13.05
C SER A 51 -15.44 -19.77 12.10
N VAL A 52 -15.15 -20.12 10.84
CA VAL A 52 -16.17 -20.45 9.84
C VAL A 52 -16.37 -21.97 9.85
N GLY A 53 -17.39 -22.42 10.59
CA GLY A 53 -17.80 -23.82 10.63
C GLY A 53 -16.74 -24.80 11.17
N GLY A 54 -15.74 -24.32 11.93
CA GLY A 54 -14.68 -25.15 12.51
C GLY A 54 -13.59 -25.64 11.53
N VAL A 55 -13.62 -25.19 10.26
CA VAL A 55 -12.67 -25.64 9.22
C VAL A 55 -11.63 -24.56 8.89
N PHE A 56 -12.03 -23.29 8.90
CA PHE A 56 -11.14 -22.16 8.59
C PHE A 56 -11.31 -21.06 9.63
N SER A 57 -10.19 -20.46 10.05
CA SER A 57 -10.18 -19.26 10.88
C SER A 57 -9.67 -18.05 10.08
N ILE A 58 -10.49 -17.00 10.03
CA ILE A 58 -10.08 -15.70 9.46
C ILE A 58 -9.82 -14.77 10.63
N SER A 59 -8.67 -14.12 10.61
CA SER A 59 -8.25 -13.30 11.74
C SER A 59 -7.97 -11.86 11.40
N LEU A 60 -8.42 -10.98 12.29
CA LEU A 60 -8.04 -9.58 12.30
C LEU A 60 -7.02 -9.38 13.41
N THR A 61 -5.75 -9.19 13.04
CA THR A 61 -4.71 -8.83 13.99
C THR A 61 -4.62 -7.31 14.13
N GLY A 62 -4.27 -6.84 15.33
CA GLY A 62 -4.05 -5.42 15.62
C GLY A 62 -2.77 -4.84 14.99
N GLN A 63 -2.10 -5.60 14.11
CA GLN A 63 -0.88 -5.18 13.46
C GLN A 63 -1.19 -4.42 12.16
N VAL A 64 -0.74 -3.16 12.09
CA VAL A 64 -0.79 -2.29 10.92
C VAL A 64 0.63 -1.81 10.62
N LEU A 65 1.25 -2.32 9.55
CA LEU A 65 2.68 -2.12 9.26
C LEU A 65 3.55 -2.55 10.47
N ASP A 66 4.20 -1.59 11.11
CA ASP A 66 5.09 -1.75 12.24
C ASP A 66 4.41 -1.42 13.58
N TYR A 67 3.16 -0.99 13.55
CA TYR A 67 2.38 -0.69 14.74
C TYR A 67 1.59 -1.94 15.12
N SER A 68 1.81 -2.43 16.33
CA SER A 68 0.98 -3.45 16.95
C SER A 68 0.07 -2.78 17.98
N ILE A 69 -1.23 -2.97 17.84
CA ILE A 69 -2.25 -2.37 18.71
C ILE A 69 -2.98 -3.50 19.40
N PHE A 70 -2.92 -3.56 20.73
CA PHE A 70 -3.62 -4.59 21.48
C PHE A 70 -5.14 -4.34 21.40
N LEU A 71 -5.81 -5.15 20.58
CA LEU A 71 -7.27 -5.11 20.40
C LEU A 71 -8.03 -5.52 21.68
N GLN A 72 -7.38 -6.32 22.51
CA GLN A 72 -7.80 -6.70 23.85
C GLN A 72 -6.59 -6.56 24.78
N PRO A 73 -6.65 -5.70 25.83
CA PRO A 73 -5.49 -5.44 26.67
C PRO A 73 -5.12 -6.62 27.60
N TYR A 74 -6.10 -7.45 27.99
CA TYR A 74 -5.94 -8.66 28.83
C TYR A 74 -7.01 -9.70 28.45
N ASP A 75 -6.78 -10.99 28.73
CA ASP A 75 -7.69 -12.09 28.33
C ASP A 75 -9.15 -11.93 28.83
N ASP A 76 -9.36 -11.23 29.96
CA ASP A 76 -10.69 -10.94 30.53
C ASP A 76 -11.18 -9.50 30.30
N ALA A 77 -10.39 -8.65 29.63
CA ALA A 77 -10.77 -7.26 29.39
C ALA A 77 -11.79 -7.15 28.24
N PRO A 78 -12.75 -6.19 28.29
CA PRO A 78 -13.66 -5.96 27.19
C PRO A 78 -12.90 -5.58 25.91
N ILE A 79 -13.35 -6.10 24.77
CA ILE A 79 -12.79 -5.78 23.46
C ILE A 79 -12.94 -4.28 23.20
N ASN A 80 -11.85 -3.62 22.81
CA ASN A 80 -11.92 -2.20 22.45
C ASN A 80 -12.47 -2.07 21.01
N THR A 81 -13.79 -1.96 20.89
CA THR A 81 -14.49 -1.87 19.60
C THR A 81 -13.95 -0.74 18.72
N VAL A 82 -13.55 0.40 19.32
CA VAL A 82 -12.98 1.54 18.58
C VAL A 82 -11.64 1.17 17.97
N ALA A 83 -10.75 0.53 18.74
CA ALA A 83 -9.44 0.09 18.26
C ALA A 83 -9.57 -0.97 17.15
N VAL A 84 -10.55 -1.87 17.25
CA VAL A 84 -10.84 -2.87 16.22
C VAL A 84 -11.30 -2.23 14.93
N ILE A 85 -12.27 -1.30 15.00
CA ILE A 85 -12.79 -0.62 13.81
C ILE A 85 -11.70 0.24 13.16
N ALA A 86 -10.98 1.03 13.95
CA ALA A 86 -9.89 1.88 13.47
C ALA A 86 -8.80 1.03 12.79
N THR A 87 -8.37 -0.05 13.43
CA THR A 87 -7.33 -0.93 12.89
C THR A 87 -7.80 -1.67 11.64
N GLY A 88 -9.04 -2.14 11.59
CA GLY A 88 -9.61 -2.76 10.39
C GLY A 88 -9.68 -1.79 9.20
N LEU A 89 -10.11 -0.55 9.44
CA LEU A 89 -10.15 0.50 8.42
C LEU A 89 -8.74 0.87 7.94
N ALA A 90 -7.82 1.12 8.86
CA ALA A 90 -6.44 1.48 8.55
C ALA A 90 -5.73 0.40 7.76
N ARG A 91 -5.91 -0.87 8.14
CA ARG A 91 -5.33 -2.02 7.43
C ARG A 91 -5.88 -2.15 6.02
N THR A 92 -7.19 -1.97 5.84
CA THR A 92 -7.83 -1.96 4.52
C THR A 92 -7.27 -0.82 3.65
N ALA A 93 -7.14 0.38 4.22
CA ALA A 93 -6.59 1.54 3.53
C ALA A 93 -5.11 1.33 3.13
N VAL A 94 -4.28 0.78 4.02
CA VAL A 94 -2.88 0.43 3.73
C VAL A 94 -2.79 -0.58 2.58
N TYR A 95 -3.59 -1.65 2.61
CA TYR A 95 -3.59 -2.63 1.52
C TYR A 95 -4.04 -2.02 0.19
N ALA A 96 -5.06 -1.14 0.21
CA ALA A 96 -5.49 -0.42 -0.97
C ALA A 96 -4.39 0.52 -1.52
N LEU A 97 -3.71 1.29 -0.65
CA LEU A 97 -2.61 2.16 -1.05
C LEU A 97 -1.45 1.37 -1.67
N LEU A 98 -1.08 0.24 -1.07
CA LEU A 98 -0.07 -0.66 -1.63
C LEU A 98 -0.54 -1.26 -2.96
N ALA A 99 -1.80 -1.67 -3.07
CA ALA A 99 -2.35 -2.21 -4.32
C ALA A 99 -2.30 -1.16 -5.45
N LEU A 100 -2.63 0.09 -5.14
CA LEU A 100 -2.51 1.23 -6.06
C LEU A 100 -1.05 1.47 -6.45
N ALA A 101 -0.11 1.44 -5.51
CA ALA A 101 1.32 1.59 -5.78
C ALA A 101 1.82 0.50 -6.74
N PHE A 102 1.52 -0.77 -6.47
CA PHE A 102 1.87 -1.89 -7.36
C PHE A 102 1.17 -1.79 -8.72
N GLY A 103 -0.06 -1.28 -8.76
CA GLY A 103 -0.80 -1.05 -10.01
C GLY A 103 -0.11 -0.02 -10.90
N GLN A 104 0.43 1.04 -10.31
CA GLN A 104 1.23 2.03 -11.04
C GLN A 104 2.57 1.46 -11.52
N VAL A 105 3.22 0.57 -10.74
CA VAL A 105 4.42 -0.15 -11.18
C VAL A 105 4.11 -1.00 -12.41
N ALA A 106 3.02 -1.78 -12.37
CA ALA A 106 2.62 -2.62 -13.49
C ALA A 106 2.34 -1.80 -14.76
N ALA A 107 1.64 -0.67 -14.63
CA ALA A 107 1.37 0.24 -15.74
C ALA A 107 2.66 0.88 -16.30
N LEU A 108 3.59 1.28 -15.43
CA LEU A 108 4.88 1.83 -15.84
C LEU A 108 5.74 0.79 -16.58
N CYS A 109 5.77 -0.47 -16.10
CA CYS A 109 6.47 -1.54 -16.81
C CYS A 109 5.86 -1.82 -18.19
N ASP A 110 4.53 -1.70 -18.33
CA ASP A 110 3.82 -1.90 -19.60
C ASP A 110 4.11 -0.75 -20.59
N GLU A 111 4.10 0.50 -20.12
CA GLU A 111 4.48 1.68 -20.91
C GLU A 111 5.94 1.61 -21.37
N LEU A 112 6.86 1.21 -20.49
CA LEU A 112 8.26 1.04 -20.86
C LEU A 112 8.45 -0.11 -21.86
N LYS A 113 7.74 -1.22 -21.68
CA LYS A 113 7.82 -2.35 -22.61
C LYS A 113 7.32 -1.96 -24.00
N THR A 114 6.15 -1.31 -24.08
CA THR A 114 5.60 -0.86 -25.36
C THR A 114 6.52 0.15 -26.05
N TRP A 115 7.17 1.06 -25.31
CA TRP A 115 8.19 1.95 -25.85
C TRP A 115 9.39 1.20 -26.41
N VAL A 116 9.97 0.26 -25.67
CA VAL A 116 11.11 -0.54 -26.16
C VAL A 116 10.75 -1.32 -27.43
N GLU A 117 9.53 -1.85 -27.50
CA GLU A 117 9.05 -2.63 -28.65
C GLU A 117 8.72 -1.76 -29.88
N HIS A 118 8.34 -0.50 -29.69
CA HIS A 118 7.96 0.45 -30.75
C HIS A 118 8.94 1.62 -30.88
N ALA A 119 10.20 1.44 -30.49
CA ALA A 119 11.23 2.48 -30.56
C ALA A 119 11.60 2.79 -32.02
N ASP A 120 10.74 3.53 -32.71
CA ASP A 120 11.05 4.22 -33.96
C ASP A 120 11.96 5.42 -33.64
N PRO A 121 12.96 5.75 -34.49
CA PRO A 121 13.87 6.88 -34.26
C PRO A 121 13.19 8.26 -34.26
N ALA A 122 11.89 8.33 -34.63
CA ALA A 122 11.07 9.54 -34.61
C ALA A 122 10.09 9.61 -33.41
N SER A 123 10.16 8.67 -32.46
CA SER A 123 9.22 8.62 -31.33
C SER A 123 9.62 9.54 -30.17
N PRO A 124 8.63 10.16 -29.46
CA PRO A 124 8.88 11.19 -28.46
C PRO A 124 9.55 10.59 -27.23
N SER A 125 10.45 11.39 -26.65
CA SER A 125 11.46 11.06 -25.64
C SER A 125 11.04 10.09 -24.53
N PRO A 126 12.00 9.36 -23.91
CA PRO A 126 11.74 8.48 -22.77
C PRO A 126 11.22 9.26 -21.54
N PHE A 127 11.35 10.58 -21.52
CA PHE A 127 10.86 11.48 -20.48
C PHE A 127 9.42 11.92 -20.76
N ARG A 128 8.47 10.98 -20.66
CA ARG A 128 7.05 11.32 -20.81
C ARG A 128 6.50 11.81 -19.48
N ALA A 129 5.73 12.90 -19.52
CA ALA A 129 5.00 13.42 -18.36
C ALA A 129 4.14 12.33 -17.70
N VAL A 130 3.63 11.37 -18.47
CA VAL A 130 2.87 10.21 -17.97
C VAL A 130 3.72 9.33 -17.02
N ILE A 131 4.99 9.07 -17.36
CA ILE A 131 5.89 8.26 -16.53
C ILE A 131 6.19 9.01 -15.22
N ALA A 132 6.50 10.30 -15.30
CA ALA A 132 6.72 11.17 -14.15
C ALA A 132 5.49 11.25 -13.24
N GLU A 133 4.29 11.38 -13.80
CA GLU A 133 3.04 11.42 -13.04
C GLU A 133 2.74 10.09 -12.32
N ARG A 134 3.03 8.94 -12.94
CA ARG A 134 2.89 7.63 -12.30
C ARG A 134 3.89 7.43 -11.17
N LEU A 135 5.14 7.82 -11.39
CA LEU A 135 6.18 7.82 -10.37
C LEU A 135 5.84 8.70 -9.17
N SER A 136 5.27 9.88 -9.42
CA SER A 136 4.78 10.78 -8.38
C SER A 136 3.68 10.12 -7.55
N ARG A 137 2.68 9.51 -8.22
CA ARG A 137 1.60 8.78 -7.55
C ARG A 137 2.13 7.63 -6.70
N MET A 138 3.07 6.84 -7.22
CA MET A 138 3.72 5.77 -6.43
C MET A 138 4.40 6.32 -5.18
N GLY A 139 5.19 7.38 -5.31
CA GLY A 139 5.86 8.03 -4.19
C GLY A 139 4.87 8.48 -3.11
N TRP A 140 3.78 9.12 -3.51
CA TRP A 140 2.72 9.56 -2.59
C TRP A 140 2.00 8.40 -1.90
N TYR A 141 1.67 7.32 -2.61
CA TYR A 141 1.02 6.16 -1.98
C TYR A 141 1.91 5.46 -0.96
N LEU A 142 3.22 5.37 -1.23
CA LEU A 142 4.19 4.78 -0.32
C LEU A 142 4.44 5.64 0.93
N ILE A 143 4.32 6.96 0.83
CA ILE A 143 4.38 7.87 1.98
C ILE A 143 3.05 7.87 2.75
N ALA A 144 1.91 7.80 2.05
CA ALA A 144 0.60 7.80 2.67
C ALA A 144 0.35 6.55 3.55
N ALA A 145 0.84 5.38 3.14
CA ALA A 145 0.65 4.12 3.89
C ALA A 145 1.15 4.18 5.36
N PRO A 146 2.40 4.59 5.65
CA PRO A 146 2.87 4.75 7.03
C PRO A 146 2.20 5.91 7.76
N VAL A 147 1.78 6.97 7.07
CA VAL A 147 0.99 8.06 7.70
C VAL A 147 -0.36 7.54 8.19
N VAL A 148 -1.06 6.72 7.40
CA VAL A 148 -2.31 6.07 7.82
C VAL A 148 -2.09 5.17 9.04
N ALA A 149 -1.00 4.41 9.06
CA ALA A 149 -0.66 3.54 10.19
C ALA A 149 -0.37 4.35 11.48
N LEU A 150 0.34 5.48 11.36
CA LEU A 150 0.61 6.39 12.48
C LEU A 150 -0.67 7.03 13.01
N VAL A 151 -1.54 7.52 12.13
CA VAL A 151 -2.84 8.09 12.52
C VAL A 151 -3.68 7.05 13.25
N ASN A 152 -3.71 5.81 12.76
CA ASN A 152 -4.39 4.71 13.43
C ASN A 152 -3.84 4.45 14.83
N TYR A 153 -2.52 4.44 14.99
CA TYR A 153 -1.87 4.28 16.29
C TYR A 153 -2.27 5.39 17.27
N ILE A 154 -2.31 6.65 16.84
CA ILE A 154 -2.73 7.79 17.66
C ILE A 154 -4.19 7.65 18.07
N VAL A 155 -5.08 7.33 17.12
CA VAL A 155 -6.52 7.14 17.39
C VAL A 155 -6.72 6.01 18.39
N CYS A 156 -6.04 4.88 18.22
CA CYS A 156 -6.13 3.74 19.13
C CYS A 156 -5.56 4.06 20.53
N SER A 157 -4.47 4.84 20.61
CA SER A 157 -3.90 5.28 21.89
C SER A 157 -4.87 6.18 22.66
N ILE A 158 -5.56 7.11 21.98
CA ILE A 158 -6.58 7.98 22.59
C ILE A 158 -7.79 7.15 23.04
N ALA A 159 -8.15 6.12 22.30
CA ALA A 159 -9.21 5.19 22.65
C ALA A 159 -8.83 4.22 23.80
N GLY A 160 -7.64 4.36 24.40
CA GLY A 160 -7.18 3.56 25.53
C GLY A 160 -6.63 2.18 25.14
N ALA A 161 -6.38 1.92 23.85
CA ALA A 161 -5.64 0.74 23.43
C ALA A 161 -4.13 0.98 23.57
N SER A 162 -3.44 0.03 24.18
CA SER A 162 -1.98 0.03 24.23
C SER A 162 -1.41 -0.62 22.97
N GLY A 163 -0.12 -0.40 22.71
CA GLY A 163 0.53 -0.99 21.55
C GLY A 163 2.04 -0.82 21.59
N SER A 164 2.72 -1.40 20.62
CA SER A 164 4.12 -1.12 20.35
C SER A 164 4.31 -0.63 18.93
N ALA A 165 5.19 0.35 18.78
CA ALA A 165 5.56 0.92 17.49
C ALA A 165 7.00 0.50 17.16
N SER A 166 7.17 -0.20 16.05
CA SER A 166 8.45 -0.27 15.34
C SER A 166 8.42 0.75 14.19
N LEU A 167 9.58 1.08 13.62
CA LEU A 167 9.68 2.05 12.52
C LEU A 167 10.41 1.49 11.29
N TRP A 168 10.66 0.18 11.28
CA TRP A 168 11.47 -0.42 10.23
C TRP A 168 10.79 -0.31 8.86
N MET A 169 9.66 -0.99 8.64
CA MET A 169 9.02 -1.02 7.32
C MET A 169 8.50 0.37 6.89
N SER A 170 8.01 1.15 7.84
CA SER A 170 7.50 2.50 7.67
C SER A 170 8.62 3.43 7.23
N GLY A 171 9.80 3.33 7.85
CA GLY A 171 10.99 4.08 7.44
C GLY A 171 11.43 3.73 6.02
N LEU A 172 11.45 2.44 5.66
CA LEU A 172 11.80 2.00 4.32
C LEU A 172 10.81 2.51 3.25
N LEU A 173 9.51 2.41 3.51
CA LEU A 173 8.46 2.88 2.60
C LEU A 173 8.57 4.40 2.36
N VAL A 174 8.81 5.18 3.41
CA VAL A 174 9.02 6.63 3.29
C VAL A 174 10.29 6.93 2.47
N MET A 175 11.41 6.26 2.76
CA MET A 175 12.66 6.47 2.01
C MET A 175 12.48 6.17 0.51
N ILE A 176 11.85 5.04 0.19
CA ILE A 176 11.56 4.67 -1.21
C ILE A 176 10.63 5.71 -1.83
N GLY A 177 9.57 6.12 -1.13
CA GLY A 177 8.64 7.13 -1.62
C GLY A 177 9.31 8.47 -1.94
N ILE A 178 10.18 8.95 -1.04
CA ILE A 178 10.97 10.17 -1.25
C ILE A 178 11.91 10.01 -2.44
N MET A 179 12.59 8.86 -2.57
CA MET A 179 13.49 8.59 -3.69
C MET A 179 12.75 8.64 -5.03
N LEU A 180 11.53 8.09 -5.11
CA LEU A 180 10.70 8.18 -6.32
C LEU A 180 10.29 9.62 -6.63
N LEU A 181 9.94 10.42 -5.62
CA LEU A 181 9.60 11.83 -5.81
C LEU A 181 10.82 12.66 -6.28
N LEU A 182 12.02 12.36 -5.79
CA LEU A 182 13.25 12.98 -6.28
C LEU A 182 13.52 12.60 -7.73
N LEU A 183 13.28 11.33 -8.09
CA LEU A 183 13.41 10.87 -9.47
C LEU A 183 12.43 11.62 -10.38
N VAL A 184 11.18 11.85 -9.97
CA VAL A 184 10.23 12.70 -10.73
C VAL A 184 10.81 14.09 -11.00
N ARG A 185 11.42 14.73 -10.00
CA ARG A 185 12.05 16.06 -10.17
C ARG A 185 13.16 16.05 -11.21
N ILE A 186 13.95 14.98 -11.27
CA ILE A 186 14.99 14.81 -12.28
C ILE A 186 14.37 14.65 -13.68
N PHE A 187 13.28 13.87 -13.80
CA PHE A 187 12.57 13.69 -15.06
C PHE A 187 11.93 15.00 -15.56
N ASP A 188 11.32 15.78 -14.66
CA ASP A 188 10.75 17.09 -14.99
C ASP A 188 11.82 18.06 -15.50
N TYR A 189 12.99 18.05 -14.87
CA TYR A 189 14.13 18.87 -15.31
C TYR A 189 14.66 18.41 -16.68
N GLY A 190 14.73 17.10 -16.94
CA GLY A 190 15.08 16.57 -18.25
C GLY A 190 14.11 17.00 -19.35
N MET A 191 12.80 16.98 -19.07
CA MET A 191 11.78 17.46 -20.01
C MET A 191 11.89 18.96 -20.29
N SER A 192 12.24 19.79 -19.30
CA SER A 192 12.44 21.23 -19.54
C SER A 192 13.64 21.49 -20.44
N LEU A 193 14.73 20.75 -20.26
CA LEU A 193 15.93 20.83 -21.09
C LEU A 193 15.65 20.43 -22.55
N GLU A 194 14.90 19.34 -22.78
CA GLU A 194 14.51 18.93 -24.13
C GLU A 194 13.68 20.02 -24.83
N ARG A 195 12.73 20.64 -24.12
CA ARG A 195 11.93 21.75 -24.69
C ARG A 195 12.75 22.99 -25.02
N GLU A 196 13.75 23.31 -24.21
CA GLU A 196 14.65 24.44 -24.48
C GLU A 196 15.51 24.18 -25.72
N VAL A 197 15.97 22.94 -25.93
CA VAL A 197 16.76 22.56 -27.11
C VAL A 197 15.89 22.48 -28.37
N ASP A 198 14.71 21.86 -28.30
CA ASP A 198 13.78 21.77 -29.43
C ASP A 198 13.18 23.13 -29.82
N GLY A 199 13.11 24.08 -28.88
CA GLY A 199 12.64 25.45 -29.14
C GLY A 199 13.68 26.38 -29.77
N LEU A 200 14.94 25.93 -29.91
CA LEU A 200 16.06 26.70 -30.49
C LEU A 200 16.37 26.31 -31.96
N LEU A 201 15.71 25.30 -32.51
CA LEU A 201 15.79 24.88 -33.93
C LEU A 201 14.52 25.29 -34.69
#